data_AF-A0A379TH90-F1
#
_entry.id   AF-A0A379TH90-F1
#
_cell.length_a   1.000
_cell.length_b   1.000
_cell.length_c   1.000
_cell.angle_alpha   90.00
_cell.angle_beta   90.00
_cell.angle_gamma   90.00
#
_symmetry.space_group_name_H-M   'P 1'
#
loop_
_entity.id
_entity.type
_entity.pdbx_description
1 polymer ?
#
loop_
_entity_poly.entity_id
_entity_poly.type
_entity_poly.pdbx_seq_one_letter_code
_entity_poly.pdbx_strand_id
1 'polypeptide(L)' 'MRLAEAYGHVGLQINRPDELESKLSEALEHVRNNRLVFVDVTVDGSEHVYPMQIRGGGMDEMWLSKTERT' A
#
# COMPACT_ATOMS: atom_id res chain seq x y z
N MET A 1 12.58 -11.29 0.80
CA MET A 1 12.11 -11.06 -0.58
C MET A 1 13.24 -11.46 -1.54
N ARG A 2 13.25 -12.72 -2.02
CA ARG A 2 14.47 -13.31 -2.61
C ARG A 2 14.98 -12.61 -3.86
N LEU A 3 14.08 -11.98 -4.64
CA LEU A 3 14.46 -11.26 -5.86
C LEU A 3 15.26 -10.00 -5.53
N ALA A 4 14.75 -9.13 -4.65
CA ALA A 4 15.44 -7.91 -4.23
C ALA A 4 16.82 -8.20 -3.62
N GLU A 5 16.88 -9.20 -2.74
CA GLU A 5 18.12 -9.66 -2.10
C GLU A 5 19.13 -10.21 -3.11
N ALA A 6 18.68 -10.95 -4.14
CA ALA A 6 19.56 -11.49 -5.19
C ALA A 6 20.24 -10.40 -6.03
N TYR A 7 19.62 -9.22 -6.16
CA TYR A 7 20.21 -8.05 -6.83
C TYR A 7 20.99 -7.13 -5.85
N GLY A 8 21.22 -7.55 -4.60
CA GLY A 8 21.98 -6.80 -3.61
C GLY A 8 21.18 -5.71 -2.87
N HIS A 9 19.85 -5.70 -3.03
CA HIS A 9 18.95 -4.75 -2.40
C HIS A 9 18.35 -5.32 -1.11
N VAL A 10 17.82 -4.43 -0.26
CA VAL A 10 17.12 -4.84 0.96
C VAL A 10 15.68 -5.15 0.60
N GLY A 11 15.15 -6.29 1.07
CA GLY A 11 13.75 -6.66 0.91
C GLY A 11 13.04 -6.77 2.25
N LEU A 12 12.01 -5.95 2.48
CA LEU A 12 11.17 -5.95 3.67
C LEU A 12 9.77 -6.41 3.31
N GLN A 13 9.19 -7.25 4.15
CA GLN A 13 7.82 -7.75 3.98
C GLN A 13 6.98 -7.42 5.22
N ILE A 14 5.82 -6.81 5.00
CA ILE A 14 4.87 -6.40 6.02
C ILE A 14 3.58 -7.18 5.78
N ASN A 15 3.26 -8.07 6.72
CA ASN A 15 2.09 -8.96 6.60
C ASN A 15 0.98 -8.59 7.58
N ARG A 16 1.28 -7.76 8.60
CA ARG A 16 0.34 -7.39 9.64
C ARG A 16 0.35 -5.88 9.86
N PRO A 17 -0.81 -5.25 10.16
CA PRO A 17 -0.88 -3.80 10.39
C PRO A 17 -0.01 -3.32 11.55
N ASP A 18 0.13 -4.11 12.61
CA ASP A 18 0.93 -3.77 13.80
C ASP A 18 2.43 -3.65 13.52
N GLU A 19 2.92 -4.26 12.44
CA GLU A 19 4.32 -4.20 12.03
C GLU A 19 4.62 -2.99 11.12
N LEU A 20 3.60 -2.31 10.63
CA LEU A 20 3.70 -1.34 9.53
C LEU A 20 4.64 -0.17 9.87
N GLU A 21 4.37 0.52 10.97
CA GLU A 21 5.12 1.72 11.37
C GLU A 21 6.58 1.42 11.70
N SER A 22 6.82 0.31 12.42
CA SER A 22 8.16 -0.14 12.80
C SER A 22 9.00 -0.51 11.57
N LYS A 23 8.46 -1.36 10.68
CA LYS A 23 9.19 -1.80 9.47
C LYS A 23 9.38 -0.69 8.44
N LEU A 24 8.45 0.27 8.35
CA LEU A 24 8.64 1.45 7.52
C LEU A 24 9.75 2.36 8.07
N SER A 25 9.85 2.49 9.39
CA SER A 25 10.95 3.25 10.01
C SER A 25 12.30 2.59 9.71
N GLU A 26 12.41 1.26 9.86
CA GLU A 26 13.58 0.47 9.46
C GLU A 26 13.92 0.63 7.97
N ALA A 27 12.91 0.58 7.09
CA ALA A 27 13.09 0.81 5.66
C ALA A 27 13.70 2.18 5.37
N LEU A 28 13.19 3.24 6.02
CA LEU A 28 13.68 4.60 5.85
C LEU A 28 15.11 4.78 6.39
N GLU A 29 15.47 4.09 7.47
CA GLU A 29 16.86 4.06 7.97
C GLU A 29 17.81 3.42 6.96
N HIS A 30 17.42 2.31 6.35
CA HIS A 30 18.21 1.69 5.27
C HIS A 30 18.36 2.63 4.06
N VAL A 31 17.31 3.36 3.68
CA VAL A 31 17.37 4.36 2.61
C VAL A 31 18.34 5.50 2.96
N ARG A 32 18.34 5.98 4.21
CA ARG A 32 19.31 6.99 4.68
C ARG A 32 20.76 6.50 4.61
N ASN A 33 20.97 5.19 4.75
CA ASN A 33 22.26 4.53 4.55
C ASN A 33 22.56 4.23 3.07
N ASN A 34 21.90 4.94 2.14
CA ASN A 34 22.10 4.85 0.69
C ASN A 34 21.85 3.44 0.12
N ARG A 35 20.99 2.66 0.76
CA ARG A 35 20.52 1.35 0.27
C ARG A 35 19.20 1.52 -0.47
N LEU A 36 19.03 0.77 -1.55
CA LEU A 36 17.73 0.61 -2.20
C LEU A 36 16.95 -0.49 -1.48
N VAL A 37 15.71 -0.16 -1.10
CA VAL A 37 14.86 -0.98 -0.24
C VAL A 37 13.54 -1.24 -0.98
N PHE A 38 13.17 -2.50 -1.10
CA PHE A 38 11.86 -2.93 -1.55
C PHE A 38 11.00 -3.25 -0.34
N VAL A 39 9.85 -2.60 -0.24
CA VAL A 39 8.86 -2.87 0.82
C VAL A 39 7.64 -3.51 0.17
N ASP A 40 7.37 -4.75 0.55
CA ASP A 40 6.21 -5.52 0.13
C ASP A 40 5.17 -5.48 1.26
N VAL A 41 3.99 -4.91 1.00
CA VAL A 41 2.92 -4.73 1.99
C VAL A 41 1.71 -5.55 1.56
N THR A 42 1.36 -6.54 2.37
CA THR A 42 0.14 -7.32 2.16
C THR A 42 -1.07 -6.49 2.55
N VAL A 43 -1.94 -6.21 1.59
CA VAL A 43 -3.20 -5.47 1.77
C VAL A 43 -4.40 -6.33 1.37
N ASP A 44 -5.58 -6.00 1.88
CA ASP A 44 -6.83 -6.65 1.47
C ASP A 44 -7.21 -6.21 0.06
N GLY A 45 -7.21 -7.16 -0.88
CA GLY A 45 -7.57 -6.92 -2.28
C GLY A 45 -9.08 -6.80 -2.55
N SER A 46 -9.94 -7.00 -1.54
CA SER A 46 -11.40 -6.85 -1.67
C SER A 46 -11.88 -5.42 -1.46
N GLU A 47 -11.01 -4.55 -0.95
CA GLU A 47 -11.30 -3.13 -0.72
C GLU A 47 -11.35 -2.35 -2.04
N HIS A 48 -12.29 -1.40 -2.11
CA HIS A 48 -12.53 -0.56 -3.29
C HIS A 48 -11.99 0.85 -3.07
N VAL A 49 -11.63 1.52 -4.16
CA VAL A 49 -11.22 2.93 -4.15
C VAL A 49 -12.45 3.83 -4.23
N TYR A 50 -12.56 4.78 -3.29
CA TYR A 50 -13.63 5.78 -3.23
C TYR A 50 -13.05 7.21 -3.26
N PRO A 51 -13.80 8.21 -3.77
CA PRO A 51 -15.13 8.09 -4.37
C PRO A 51 -15.09 7.40 -5.74
N MET A 52 -16.18 6.72 -6.08
CA MET A 52 -16.31 5.99 -7.35
C MET A 52 -17.59 6.42 -8.07
N GLN A 53 -17.46 6.87 -9.32
CA GLN A 53 -18.62 7.28 -10.13
C GLN A 53 -19.58 6.10 -10.36
N ILE A 54 -20.88 6.35 -10.23
CA ILE A 54 -21.91 5.34 -10.50
C ILE A 54 -22.01 5.11 -12.00
N ARG A 55 -21.93 3.86 -12.43
CA ARG A 55 -22.01 3.50 -13.85
C ARG A 55 -23.34 3.96 -14.45
N GLY A 56 -23.27 4.85 -15.43
CA GLY A 56 -24.43 5.40 -16.13
C GLY A 56 -25.12 6.57 -15.40
N GLY A 57 -24.59 7.00 -14.25
CA GLY A 57 -25.05 8.19 -13.55
C GLY A 57 -24.37 9.48 -14.04
N GLY A 58 -24.83 10.61 -13.49
CA GLY A 58 -24.24 11.94 -13.66
C GLY A 58 -22.82 12.04 -13.09
N MET A 59 -22.17 13.20 -13.29
CA MET A 59 -20.85 13.46 -12.68
C MET A 59 -20.93 13.70 -11.17
N ASP A 60 -22.12 14.02 -10.67
CA ASP A 60 -22.46 14.25 -9.26
C ASP A 60 -22.87 12.96 -8.52
N GLU A 61 -23.18 11.88 -9.25
CA GLU A 61 -23.58 10.60 -8.68
C GLU A 61 -22.35 9.72 -8.39
N MET A 62 -22.00 9.61 -7.12
CA MET A 62 -20.79 8.92 -6.64
C MET A 62 -21.10 8.02 -5.45
N TRP A 63 -20.43 6.86 -5.41
CA TRP A 63 -20.19 6.14 -4.17
C TRP A 63 -19.12 6.89 -3.38
N LEU A 64 -19.46 7.44 -2.22
CA LEU A 64 -18.51 8.14 -1.34
C LEU A 64 -17.80 7.17 -0.38
N SER A 65 -18.48 6.10 -0.01
CA SER A 65 -17.93 5.00 0.79
C SER A 65 -18.71 3.72 0.53
N LYS A 66 -18.38 2.63 1.23
CA LYS A 66 -19.15 1.37 1.18
C LYS A 66 -20.64 1.55 1.52
N THR A 67 -20.98 2.57 2.30
CA THR A 67 -22.34 2.78 2.83
C THR A 67 -22.98 4.08 2.40
N GLU A 68 -22.23 5.00 1.77
CA GLU A 68 -22.70 6.36 1.47
C GLU A 68 -22.64 6.65 -0.03
N ARG A 69 -23.71 7.30 -0.54
CA ARG A 69 -23.85 7.75 -1.92
C ARG A 69 -24.28 9.21 -1.97
N THR A 70 -23.84 9.94 -3.00
CA THR A 70 -24.39 11.25 -3.38
C THR A 70 -25.45 11.06 -4.46
#